data_AF-A0A5N5P9H6-F1
#
_entry.id   AF-A0A5N5P9H6-F1
#
_cell.length_a   1.000
_cell.length_b   1.000
_cell.length_c   1.000
_cell.angle_alpha   90.00
_cell.angle_beta   90.00
_cell.angle_gamma   90.00
#
_symmetry.space_group_name_H-M   'P 1'
#
loop_
_entity.id
_entity.type
_entity.pdbx_description
1 polymer ?
#
loop_
_entity_poly.entity_id
_entity_poly.type
_entity_poly.pdbx_seq_one_letter_code
_entity_poly.pdbx_strand_id
1 'polypeptide(L)'
;MAAPSEVSMQDLTGFWTLSKPLSGAFDPVFAIQGIPWIFRKIISMASLALKATQEVDESGTKTLVFTQIVSIAIAGLSEEKEVRVLDGREKLHSSALFGTSSARSRLVNLSTATGHDGKPLDPLLTQDFLHEGEPGEENNLYDVVVHQTHGWVMEQLWGFGMVNDERRLIRTLAIKKGDKVAYTKAVYDWKGKEDGQ
;
A
#
# COMPACT_ATOMS: atom_id res chain seq x y z
N MET A 1 5.18 8.74 -14.56
CA MET A 1 4.54 10.02 -14.92
C MET A 1 3.43 10.31 -13.92
N ALA A 2 2.85 11.50 -13.96
CA ALA A 2 1.60 11.77 -13.24
C ALA A 2 0.52 10.74 -13.62
N ALA A 3 -0.34 10.39 -12.67
CA ALA A 3 -1.52 9.58 -12.92
C ALA A 3 -2.60 10.47 -13.57
N PRO A 4 -3.20 10.02 -14.68
CA PRO A 4 -4.22 10.80 -15.36
C PRO A 4 -5.53 10.77 -14.53
N SER A 5 -6.43 11.72 -14.78
CA SER A 5 -7.61 11.99 -13.94
C SER A 5 -8.63 10.86 -13.88
N GLU A 6 -8.60 9.99 -14.89
CA GLU A 6 -9.54 8.88 -15.07
C GLU A 6 -9.19 7.68 -14.18
N VAL A 7 -7.94 7.60 -13.71
CA VAL A 7 -7.47 6.56 -12.79
C VAL A 7 -7.77 7.00 -11.36
N SER A 8 -8.51 6.19 -10.61
CA SER A 8 -8.99 6.51 -9.26
C SER A 8 -8.79 5.32 -8.31
N MET A 9 -9.10 5.49 -7.02
CA MET A 9 -9.10 4.35 -6.10
C MET A 9 -10.24 3.36 -6.38
N GLN A 10 -11.27 3.79 -7.13
CA GLN A 10 -12.38 2.95 -7.58
C GLN A 10 -12.02 2.05 -8.77
N ASP A 11 -11.09 2.50 -9.62
CA ASP A 11 -10.38 1.73 -10.66
C ASP A 11 -8.88 2.10 -10.71
N LEU A 12 -8.06 1.37 -9.95
CA LEU A 12 -6.60 1.54 -9.88
C LEU A 12 -5.85 0.68 -10.92
N THR A 13 -6.59 0.00 -11.81
CA THR A 13 -6.01 -0.96 -12.75
C THR A 13 -4.96 -0.30 -13.64
N GLY A 14 -3.77 -0.88 -13.70
CA GLY A 14 -2.65 -0.43 -14.52
C GLY A 14 -1.29 -0.73 -13.90
N PHE A 15 -0.25 -0.11 -14.47
CA PHE A 15 1.14 -0.31 -14.10
C PHE A 15 1.71 0.93 -13.43
N TRP A 16 2.48 0.67 -12.38
CA TRP A 16 3.04 1.66 -11.49
C TRP A 16 4.50 1.34 -11.18
N THR A 17 5.29 2.34 -10.86
CA THR A 17 6.66 2.14 -10.35
C THR A 17 6.89 3.01 -9.13
N LEU A 18 7.46 2.44 -8.07
CA LEU A 18 7.83 3.19 -6.89
C LEU A 18 8.92 4.23 -7.23
N SER A 19 8.63 5.49 -7.00
CA SER A 19 9.60 6.58 -7.09
C SER A 19 10.34 6.74 -5.76
N LYS A 20 11.50 6.07 -5.64
CA LYS A 20 12.35 6.17 -4.45
C LYS A 20 12.76 7.61 -4.10
N PRO A 21 13.14 8.48 -5.07
CA PRO A 21 13.52 9.86 -4.75
C PRO A 21 12.37 10.70 -4.16
N LEU A 22 11.11 10.34 -4.44
CA LEU A 22 9.93 11.01 -3.92
C LEU A 22 9.34 10.31 -2.69
N SER A 23 9.90 9.17 -2.30
CA SER A 23 9.44 8.36 -1.17
C SER A 23 10.28 8.60 0.08
N GLY A 24 9.69 8.30 1.24
CA GLY A 24 10.38 8.27 2.52
C GLY A 24 11.28 7.04 2.69
N ALA A 25 11.98 6.98 3.83
CA ALA A 25 12.84 5.84 4.15
C ALA A 25 12.00 4.61 4.55
N PHE A 26 12.22 3.47 3.90
CA PHE A 26 11.55 2.20 4.23
C PHE A 26 12.33 1.35 5.24
N ASP A 27 13.63 1.62 5.42
CA ASP A 27 14.52 0.81 6.26
C ASP A 27 14.01 0.61 7.71
N PRO A 28 13.47 1.64 8.40
CA PRO A 28 12.90 1.47 9.74
C PRO A 28 11.65 0.58 9.76
N VAL A 29 10.78 0.68 8.75
CA VAL A 29 9.58 -0.15 8.61
C VAL A 29 9.98 -1.62 8.47
N PHE A 30 10.89 -1.91 7.54
CA PHE A 30 11.41 -3.26 7.35
C PHE A 30 12.14 -3.81 8.58
N ALA A 31 12.86 -2.94 9.33
CA ALA A 31 13.51 -3.35 10.58
C ALA A 31 12.49 -3.80 11.63
N ILE A 32 11.38 -3.07 11.78
CA ILE A 32 10.31 -3.41 12.74
C ILE A 32 9.61 -4.71 12.33
N GLN A 33 9.45 -4.96 11.03
CA GLN A 33 8.91 -6.23 10.51
C GLN A 33 9.84 -7.42 10.75
N GLY A 34 11.10 -7.19 11.13
CA GLY A 34 12.09 -8.23 11.40
C GLY A 34 12.92 -8.64 10.19
N ILE A 35 12.90 -7.86 9.10
CA ILE A 35 13.66 -8.18 7.89
C ILE A 35 15.17 -8.02 8.15
N PRO A 36 15.98 -9.07 7.92
CA PRO A 36 17.43 -9.00 8.06
C PRO A 36 18.06 -7.82 7.32
N TRP A 37 19.04 -7.18 7.94
CA TRP A 37 19.72 -5.99 7.39
C TRP A 37 20.25 -6.18 5.96
N ILE A 38 20.78 -7.37 5.64
CA ILE A 38 21.28 -7.68 4.30
C ILE A 38 20.18 -7.61 3.23
N PHE A 39 18.98 -8.12 3.53
CA PHE A 39 17.84 -8.03 2.60
C PHE A 39 17.34 -6.60 2.48
N ARG A 40 17.35 -5.81 3.57
CA ARG A 40 17.01 -4.38 3.52
C ARG A 40 17.94 -3.59 2.61
N LYS A 41 19.24 -3.92 2.60
CA LYS A 41 20.21 -3.33 1.66
C LYS A 41 19.90 -3.71 0.21
N ILE A 42 19.60 -4.97 -0.07
CA ILE A 42 19.21 -5.42 -1.41
C ILE A 42 17.95 -4.70 -1.89
N ILE A 43 16.91 -4.63 -1.05
CA ILE A 43 15.66 -3.89 -1.32
C ILE A 43 15.96 -2.42 -1.64
N SER A 44 16.87 -1.79 -0.89
CA SER A 44 17.22 -0.38 -1.12
C SER A 44 17.87 -0.13 -2.48
N MET A 45 18.48 -1.14 -3.10
CA MET A 45 19.04 -1.06 -4.46
C MET A 45 18.03 -1.45 -5.54
N ALA A 46 17.11 -2.36 -5.26
CA ALA A 46 16.15 -2.90 -6.23
C ALA A 46 15.02 -1.92 -6.60
N SER A 47 14.66 -1.82 -7.87
CA SER A 47 13.45 -1.10 -8.31
C SER A 47 12.22 -1.93 -8.01
N LEU A 48 11.09 -1.26 -7.71
CA LEU A 48 9.80 -1.88 -7.45
C LEU A 48 8.78 -1.42 -8.48
N ALA A 49 8.28 -2.36 -9.28
CA ALA A 49 7.09 -2.18 -10.11
C ALA A 49 5.87 -2.76 -9.39
N LEU A 50 4.71 -2.18 -9.64
CA LEU A 50 3.43 -2.62 -9.13
C LEU A 50 2.45 -2.71 -10.29
N LYS A 51 1.92 -3.90 -10.53
CA LYS A 51 0.75 -4.11 -11.39
C LYS A 51 -0.48 -4.20 -10.49
N ALA A 52 -1.45 -3.35 -10.73
CA ALA A 52 -2.72 -3.35 -10.06
C ALA A 52 -3.82 -3.83 -11.01
N THR A 53 -4.70 -4.71 -10.53
CA THR A 53 -5.92 -5.11 -11.25
C THR A 53 -7.09 -5.12 -10.28
N GLN A 54 -8.24 -4.60 -10.70
CA GLN A 54 -9.46 -4.62 -9.91
C GLN A 54 -10.57 -5.39 -10.62
N GLU A 55 -11.31 -6.14 -9.83
CA GLU A 55 -12.47 -6.91 -10.26
C GLU A 55 -13.63 -6.62 -9.29
N VAL A 56 -14.85 -6.69 -9.79
CA VAL A 56 -16.07 -6.57 -9.00
C VAL A 56 -16.87 -7.84 -9.21
N ASP A 57 -17.21 -8.54 -8.12
CA ASP A 57 -18.02 -9.75 -8.21
C ASP A 57 -19.51 -9.44 -8.37
N GLU A 58 -20.32 -10.48 -8.56
CA GLU A 58 -21.78 -10.37 -8.73
C GLU A 58 -22.48 -9.71 -7.52
N SER A 59 -21.86 -9.75 -6.33
CA SER A 59 -22.38 -9.11 -5.12
C SER A 59 -22.01 -7.63 -5.01
N GLY A 60 -21.20 -7.11 -5.94
CA GLY A 60 -20.66 -5.75 -5.89
C GLY A 60 -19.39 -5.64 -5.04
N THR A 61 -18.85 -6.74 -4.52
CA THR A 61 -17.62 -6.72 -3.71
C THR A 61 -16.42 -6.50 -4.61
N LYS A 62 -15.64 -5.46 -4.32
CA LYS A 62 -14.41 -5.16 -5.05
C LYS A 62 -13.26 -6.02 -4.55
N THR A 63 -12.49 -6.57 -5.48
CA THR A 63 -11.21 -7.22 -5.20
C THR A 63 -10.10 -6.46 -5.92
N LEU A 64 -9.09 -6.05 -5.18
CA LEU A 64 -7.88 -5.43 -5.70
C LEU A 64 -6.71 -6.40 -5.58
N VAL A 65 -6.05 -6.67 -6.68
CA VAL A 65 -4.86 -7.52 -6.73
C VAL A 65 -3.65 -6.65 -7.04
N PHE A 66 -2.67 -6.68 -6.16
CA PHE A 66 -1.37 -6.07 -6.36
C PHE A 66 -0.33 -7.16 -6.63
N THR A 67 0.31 -7.08 -7.78
CA THR A 67 1.49 -7.86 -8.11
C THR A 67 2.71 -6.94 -8.03
N GLN A 68 3.51 -7.12 -6.99
CA GLN A 68 4.74 -6.37 -6.76
C GLN A 68 5.91 -7.12 -7.38
N ILE A 69 6.65 -6.46 -8.26
CA ILE A 69 7.78 -7.05 -9.00
C ILE A 69 9.03 -6.26 -8.63
N VAL A 70 10.04 -6.96 -8.11
CA VAL A 70 11.33 -6.38 -7.72
C VAL A 70 12.41 -6.75 -8.72
N SER A 71 13.24 -5.77 -9.08
CA SER A 71 14.29 -5.97 -10.10
C SER A 71 15.44 -6.88 -9.65
N ILE A 72 15.53 -7.18 -8.34
CA ILE A 72 16.52 -8.08 -7.76
C ILE A 72 15.77 -9.03 -6.85
N ALA A 73 15.91 -10.34 -7.08
CA ALA A 73 15.26 -11.35 -6.26
C ALA A 73 15.75 -11.27 -4.81
N ILE A 74 14.83 -11.24 -3.85
CA ILE A 74 15.10 -11.15 -2.42
C ILE A 74 14.53 -12.40 -1.75
N ALA A 75 15.36 -13.15 -1.04
CA ALA A 75 14.97 -14.45 -0.47
C ALA A 75 14.32 -15.40 -1.51
N GLY A 76 14.80 -15.35 -2.77
CA GLY A 76 14.26 -16.16 -3.87
C GLY A 76 12.98 -15.61 -4.52
N LEU A 77 12.44 -14.48 -4.04
CA LEU A 77 11.25 -13.84 -4.59
C LEU A 77 11.63 -12.67 -5.49
N SER A 78 11.20 -12.70 -6.74
CA SER A 78 11.21 -11.55 -7.67
C SER A 78 9.82 -10.92 -7.84
N GLU A 79 8.79 -11.63 -7.40
CA GLU A 79 7.39 -11.22 -7.51
C GLU A 79 6.62 -11.66 -6.27
N GLU A 80 5.70 -10.82 -5.80
CA GLU A 80 4.74 -11.14 -4.76
C GLU A 80 3.35 -10.66 -5.15
N LYS A 81 2.36 -11.56 -5.03
CA LYS A 81 0.96 -11.27 -5.31
C LYS A 81 0.19 -11.11 -4.00
N GLU A 82 -0.47 -9.98 -3.84
CA GLU A 82 -1.33 -9.64 -2.71
C GLU A 82 -2.78 -9.50 -3.21
N VAL A 83 -3.69 -10.31 -2.69
CA VAL A 83 -5.13 -10.24 -3.02
C VAL A 83 -5.88 -9.58 -1.88
N ARG A 84 -6.48 -8.41 -2.15
CA ARG A 84 -7.27 -7.63 -1.19
C ARG A 84 -8.74 -7.68 -1.58
N VAL A 85 -9.54 -8.42 -0.80
CA VAL A 85 -11.01 -8.33 -0.92
C VAL A 85 -11.47 -7.15 -0.05
N LEU A 86 -12.13 -6.17 -0.64
CA LEU A 86 -12.43 -4.88 -0.02
C LEU A 86 -13.73 -4.92 0.79
N ASP A 87 -13.89 -5.96 1.60
CA ASP A 87 -15.08 -6.21 2.42
C ASP A 87 -14.83 -6.03 3.93
N GLY A 88 -13.61 -5.60 4.31
CA GLY A 88 -13.18 -5.43 5.69
C GLY A 88 -13.01 -6.72 6.48
N ARG A 89 -13.26 -7.90 5.89
CA ARG A 89 -13.09 -9.19 6.55
C ARG A 89 -11.63 -9.57 6.61
N GLU A 90 -11.29 -10.32 7.63
CA GLU A 90 -9.94 -10.81 7.83
C GLU A 90 -9.56 -11.87 6.79
N LYS A 91 -8.39 -11.70 6.18
CA LYS A 91 -7.79 -12.66 5.24
C LYS A 91 -6.36 -12.96 5.68
N LEU A 92 -5.98 -14.23 5.67
CA LEU A 92 -4.60 -14.64 5.93
C LEU A 92 -3.78 -14.55 4.65
N HIS A 93 -2.57 -14.02 4.77
CA HIS A 93 -1.56 -13.97 3.72
C HIS A 93 -0.25 -14.55 4.28
N SER A 94 0.42 -15.40 3.50
CA SER A 94 1.74 -15.92 3.84
C SER A 94 2.73 -15.56 2.77
N SER A 95 3.85 -14.99 3.19
CA SER A 95 4.96 -14.58 2.35
C SER A 95 6.26 -15.21 2.83
N ALA A 96 7.16 -15.58 1.91
CA ALA A 96 8.48 -16.05 2.31
C ALA A 96 9.33 -14.94 2.97
N LEU A 97 9.09 -13.67 2.62
CA LEU A 97 9.84 -12.54 3.15
C LEU A 97 9.24 -12.00 4.47
N PHE A 98 7.91 -11.98 4.56
CA PHE A 98 7.20 -11.34 5.68
C PHE A 98 6.56 -12.31 6.66
N GLY A 99 6.59 -13.62 6.38
CA GLY A 99 5.89 -14.63 7.18
C GLY A 99 4.37 -14.58 7.01
N THR A 100 3.64 -15.10 7.99
CA THR A 100 2.17 -15.13 7.99
C THR A 100 1.59 -13.92 8.72
N SER A 101 0.70 -13.20 8.04
CA SER A 101 -0.05 -12.07 8.57
C SER A 101 -1.54 -12.21 8.27
N SER A 102 -2.38 -11.53 9.03
CA SER A 102 -3.77 -11.28 8.65
C SER A 102 -3.90 -9.86 8.12
N ALA A 103 -4.77 -9.67 7.15
CA ALA A 103 -5.05 -8.36 6.55
C ALA A 103 -6.56 -8.12 6.51
N ARG A 104 -6.95 -6.85 6.67
CA ARG A 104 -8.30 -6.36 6.40
C ARG A 104 -8.18 -5.15 5.51
N SER A 105 -8.92 -5.14 4.42
CA SER A 105 -8.88 -4.11 3.39
C SER A 105 -10.28 -3.59 3.14
N ARG A 106 -10.41 -2.26 2.98
CA ARG A 106 -11.69 -1.61 2.64
C ARG A 106 -11.44 -0.25 2.01
N LEU A 107 -12.37 0.19 1.18
CA LEU A 107 -12.44 1.60 0.82
C LEU A 107 -12.98 2.39 2.01
N VAL A 108 -12.51 3.63 2.16
CA VAL A 108 -12.88 4.51 3.27
C VAL A 108 -13.00 5.96 2.81
N ASN A 109 -13.86 6.70 3.49
CA ASN A 109 -13.85 8.16 3.45
C ASN A 109 -12.90 8.70 4.54
N LEU A 110 -11.86 9.45 4.16
CA LEU A 110 -10.84 9.91 5.12
C LEU A 110 -11.39 10.76 6.27
N SER A 111 -12.50 11.49 6.06
CA SER A 111 -13.05 12.38 7.09
C SER A 111 -13.76 11.63 8.22
N THR A 112 -14.19 10.39 7.98
CA THR A 112 -14.93 9.57 8.96
C THR A 112 -14.21 8.26 9.30
N ALA A 113 -13.14 7.93 8.60
CA ALA A 113 -12.42 6.68 8.78
C ALA A 113 -11.72 6.60 10.14
N THR A 114 -11.86 5.43 10.77
CA THR A 114 -11.14 5.06 11.99
C THR A 114 -10.07 4.01 11.69
N GLY A 115 -9.01 4.03 12.48
CA GLY A 115 -7.99 2.98 12.52
C GLY A 115 -8.54 1.67 13.07
N HIS A 116 -7.67 0.67 13.14
CA HIS A 116 -8.04 -0.69 13.57
C HIS A 116 -8.46 -0.76 15.05
N ASP A 117 -8.09 0.23 15.86
CA ASP A 117 -8.39 0.33 17.28
C ASP A 117 -9.68 1.14 17.55
N GLY A 118 -10.40 1.54 16.49
CA GLY A 118 -11.63 2.31 16.57
C GLY A 118 -11.42 3.81 16.82
N LYS A 119 -10.18 4.29 16.87
CA LYS A 119 -9.87 5.73 17.01
C LYS A 119 -9.73 6.39 15.64
N PRO A 120 -9.76 7.73 15.57
CA PRO A 120 -9.40 8.44 14.34
C PRO A 120 -8.05 7.98 13.81
N LEU A 121 -7.91 7.91 12.49
CA LEU A 121 -6.64 7.59 11.84
C LEU A 121 -5.54 8.57 12.27
N ASP A 122 -4.31 8.06 12.37
CA ASP A 122 -3.14 8.90 12.64
C ASP A 122 -3.02 9.99 11.56
N PRO A 123 -2.86 11.28 11.91
CA PRO A 123 -2.68 12.36 10.94
C PRO A 123 -1.52 12.13 9.96
N LEU A 124 -0.48 11.39 10.36
CA LEU A 124 0.63 11.01 9.48
C LEU A 124 0.22 10.00 8.40
N LEU A 125 -0.85 9.23 8.63
CA LEU A 125 -1.43 8.37 7.61
C LEU A 125 -2.26 9.17 6.61
N THR A 126 -2.99 10.21 7.03
CA THR A 126 -3.95 10.92 6.18
C THR A 126 -3.36 12.13 5.43
N GLN A 127 -2.09 12.44 5.64
CA GLN A 127 -1.40 13.56 5.01
C GLN A 127 -1.30 13.44 3.47
N ASP A 128 -1.20 14.59 2.80
CA ASP A 128 -0.91 14.74 1.36
C ASP A 128 -1.93 14.16 0.38
N PHE A 129 -3.05 13.59 0.86
CA PHE A 129 -4.10 13.10 -0.02
C PHE A 129 -5.00 14.23 -0.54
N LEU A 130 -5.34 14.12 -1.82
CA LEU A 130 -6.40 14.89 -2.44
C LEU A 130 -7.76 14.40 -1.96
N HIS A 131 -8.69 15.34 -1.85
CA HIS A 131 -10.11 15.01 -1.76
C HIS A 131 -10.63 14.77 -3.17
N GLU A 132 -10.68 13.50 -3.57
CA GLU A 132 -11.22 13.09 -4.87
C GLU A 132 -12.61 12.46 -4.72
N GLY A 133 -13.41 12.57 -5.79
CA GLY A 133 -14.78 12.10 -5.89
C GLY A 133 -15.79 12.94 -5.11
N GLU A 134 -16.98 12.38 -4.92
CA GLU A 134 -18.09 13.13 -4.32
C GLU A 134 -17.96 13.25 -2.79
N PRO A 135 -18.48 14.32 -2.17
CA PRO A 135 -18.50 14.43 -0.72
C PRO A 135 -19.15 13.21 -0.05
N GLY A 136 -18.39 12.55 0.83
CA GLY A 136 -18.84 11.34 1.53
C GLY A 136 -18.49 10.02 0.83
N GLU A 137 -17.96 10.05 -0.40
CA GLU A 137 -17.52 8.85 -1.11
C GLU A 137 -16.27 8.23 -0.46
N GLU A 138 -16.15 6.91 -0.56
CA GLU A 138 -15.03 6.14 -0.03
C GLU A 138 -13.92 6.01 -1.09
N ASN A 139 -13.05 7.03 -1.19
CA ASN A 139 -12.04 7.13 -2.26
C ASN A 139 -10.60 6.88 -1.81
N ASN A 140 -10.41 6.24 -0.66
CA ASN A 140 -9.10 5.82 -0.17
C ASN A 140 -9.15 4.35 0.21
N LEU A 141 -8.10 3.60 -0.08
CA LEU A 141 -7.98 2.22 0.39
C LEU A 141 -7.26 2.23 1.73
N TYR A 142 -7.91 1.70 2.75
CA TYR A 142 -7.33 1.44 4.05
C TYR A 142 -7.02 -0.04 4.22
N ASP A 143 -5.79 -0.34 4.60
CA ASP A 143 -5.32 -1.69 4.92
C ASP A 143 -4.78 -1.72 6.35
N VAL A 144 -5.20 -2.72 7.14
CA VAL A 144 -4.49 -3.10 8.37
C VAL A 144 -3.92 -4.50 8.21
N VAL A 145 -2.64 -4.65 8.54
CA VAL A 145 -1.90 -5.91 8.50
C VAL A 145 -1.38 -6.23 9.90
N VAL A 146 -1.76 -7.40 10.42
CA VAL A 146 -1.37 -7.89 11.74
C VAL A 146 -0.53 -9.16 11.59
N HIS A 147 0.73 -9.10 11.99
CA HIS A 147 1.60 -10.27 11.91
C HIS A 147 1.23 -11.29 13.00
N GLN A 148 1.10 -12.57 12.63
CA GLN A 148 0.56 -13.61 13.51
C GLN A 148 1.49 -14.01 14.67
N THR A 149 2.82 -13.97 14.49
CA THR A 149 3.78 -14.39 15.53
C THR A 149 4.80 -13.34 15.98
N HIS A 150 5.10 -12.32 15.16
CA HIS A 150 6.12 -11.29 15.46
C HIS A 150 5.57 -9.99 16.05
N GLY A 151 4.25 -9.91 16.31
CA GLY A 151 3.62 -8.90 17.16
C GLY A 151 3.64 -7.47 16.64
N TRP A 152 3.91 -7.25 15.36
CA TRP A 152 3.78 -5.94 14.73
C TRP A 152 2.41 -5.78 14.07
N VAL A 153 1.90 -4.55 14.09
CA VAL A 153 0.70 -4.12 13.36
C VAL A 153 1.10 -2.98 12.44
N MET A 154 0.61 -3.01 11.21
CA MET A 154 0.85 -1.99 10.21
C MET A 154 -0.48 -1.50 9.64
N GLU A 155 -0.71 -0.20 9.71
CA GLU A 155 -1.81 0.48 9.05
C GLU A 155 -1.28 1.19 7.82
N GLN A 156 -2.05 1.16 6.73
CA GLN A 156 -1.70 1.80 5.46
C GLN A 156 -2.92 2.50 4.89
N LEU A 157 -2.67 3.63 4.23
CA LEU A 157 -3.66 4.29 3.39
C LEU A 157 -3.09 4.48 2.00
N TRP A 158 -3.94 4.25 1.00
CA TRP A 158 -3.67 4.58 -0.39
C TRP A 158 -4.66 5.62 -0.90
N GLY A 159 -4.16 6.49 -1.76
CA GLY A 159 -4.94 7.54 -2.41
C GLY A 159 -4.06 8.37 -3.32
N PHE A 160 -4.67 9.32 -4.03
CA PHE A 160 -3.92 10.25 -4.87
C PHE A 160 -3.56 11.51 -4.08
N GLY A 161 -2.41 12.09 -4.41
CA GLY A 161 -1.91 13.32 -3.81
C GLY A 161 -1.12 14.14 -4.82
N MET A 162 -0.87 15.41 -4.50
CA MET A 162 -0.01 16.27 -5.31
C MET A 162 1.43 16.18 -4.81
N VAL A 163 2.35 15.78 -5.67
CA VAL A 163 3.80 15.74 -5.38
C VAL A 163 4.51 16.47 -6.52
N ASN A 164 5.17 17.58 -6.20
CA ASN A 164 5.80 18.48 -7.20
C ASN A 164 4.82 18.89 -8.31
N ASP A 165 3.61 19.31 -7.93
CA ASP A 165 2.52 19.72 -8.83
C ASP A 165 2.02 18.63 -9.80
N GLU A 166 2.40 17.37 -9.57
CA GLU A 166 1.92 16.22 -10.31
C GLU A 166 1.06 15.33 -9.43
N ARG A 167 -0.07 14.86 -9.97
CA ARG A 167 -0.94 13.88 -9.32
C ARG A 167 -0.25 12.52 -9.27
N ARG A 168 0.04 12.00 -8.08
CA ARG A 168 0.72 10.71 -7.87
C ARG A 168 -0.12 9.80 -6.99
N LEU A 169 0.00 8.49 -7.19
CA LEU A 169 -0.51 7.52 -6.23
C LEU A 169 0.43 7.49 -5.03
N ILE A 170 -0.13 7.63 -3.84
CA ILE A 170 0.58 7.66 -2.57
C ILE A 170 0.12 6.48 -1.72
N ARG A 171 1.06 5.82 -1.05
CA ARG A 171 0.79 4.92 0.08
C ARG A 171 1.50 5.47 1.31
N THR A 172 0.77 5.82 2.35
CA THR A 172 1.32 6.09 3.68
C THR A 172 1.27 4.82 4.52
N LEU A 173 2.29 4.61 5.36
CA LEU A 173 2.39 3.43 6.23
C LEU A 173 2.80 3.86 7.63
N ALA A 174 2.14 3.29 8.63
CA ALA A 174 2.50 3.36 10.03
C ALA A 174 2.63 1.93 10.56
N ILE A 175 3.79 1.58 11.11
CA ILE A 175 4.01 0.27 11.73
C ILE A 175 4.38 0.42 13.19
N LYS A 176 3.80 -0.42 14.03
CA LYS A 176 4.04 -0.46 15.48
C LYS A 176 4.40 -1.87 15.96
N LYS A 177 5.36 -1.97 16.88
CA LYS A 177 5.71 -3.18 17.63
C LYS A 177 6.18 -2.81 19.03
N GLY A 178 5.35 -3.06 20.05
CA GLY A 178 5.60 -2.53 21.39
C GLY A 178 5.73 -1.00 21.35
N ASP A 179 6.84 -0.48 21.86
CA ASP A 179 7.14 0.97 21.88
C ASP A 179 7.79 1.48 20.58
N LYS A 180 8.12 0.58 19.64
CA LYS A 180 8.71 0.98 18.36
C LYS A 180 7.61 1.38 17.39
N VAL A 181 7.77 2.55 16.79
CA VAL A 181 6.91 3.07 15.72
C VAL A 181 7.77 3.56 14.57
N ALA A 182 7.35 3.31 13.35
CA ALA A 182 7.93 3.95 12.16
C ALA A 182 6.83 4.34 11.18
N TYR A 183 7.08 5.45 10.48
CA TYR A 183 6.22 5.97 9.43
C TYR A 183 7.00 6.09 8.14
N THR A 184 6.35 5.86 7.00
CA THR A 184 6.93 6.17 5.69
C THR A 184 5.85 6.45 4.67
N LYS A 185 6.26 7.07 3.56
CA LYS A 185 5.42 7.41 2.42
C LYS A 185 6.04 6.83 1.16
N ALA A 186 5.28 6.03 0.43
CA ALA A 186 5.62 5.54 -0.89
C ALA A 186 4.89 6.37 -1.94
N VAL A 187 5.61 6.84 -2.95
CA VAL A 187 5.06 7.57 -4.09
C VAL A 187 5.24 6.75 -5.35
N TYR A 188 4.20 6.62 -6.16
CA TYR A 188 4.19 5.80 -7.35
C TYR A 188 4.00 6.63 -8.61
N ASP A 189 4.82 6.32 -9.61
CA ASP A 189 4.75 6.82 -10.97
C ASP A 189 3.78 5.95 -11.78
N TRP A 190 2.81 6.58 -12.45
CA TRP A 190 1.99 5.90 -13.45
C TRP A 190 2.81 5.52 -14.69
N LYS A 191 2.56 4.32 -15.21
CA LYS A 191 3.20 3.76 -16.42
C LYS A 191 2.23 3.43 -17.55
N GLY A 192 0.93 3.34 -17.28
CA GLY A 192 -0.09 3.05 -18.30
C GLY A 192 -1.02 1.90 -17.91
N LYS A 193 -2.04 1.65 -18.74
CA LYS A 193 -2.94 0.50 -18.61
C LYS A 193 -2.32 -0.81 -19.12
N GLU A 194 -1.42 -0.71 -20.11
CA GLU A 194 -0.64 -1.81 -20.65
C GLU A 194 0.77 -1.78 -20.05
N ASP A 195 1.47 -2.92 -20.06
CA ASP A 195 2.85 -2.99 -19.55
C ASP A 195 3.72 -2.14 -20.47
N GLY A 196 4.07 -0.94 -20.00
CA GLY A 196 4.87 0.02 -20.74
C GLY A 196 6.34 -0.42 -20.76
N GLN A 197 6.64 -1.45 -21.54
CA GLN A 197 7.99 -1.69 -22.06
C GLN A 197 8.33 -0.68 -23.14
#